data_AF-A0A830BXC2-F1
#
_entry.id   AF-A0A830BXC2-F1
#
_cell.length_a   1.000
_cell.length_b   1.000
_cell.length_c   1.000
_cell.angle_alpha   90.00
_cell.angle_beta   90.00
_cell.angle_gamma   90.00
#
_symmetry.space_group_name_H-M   'P 1'
#
loop_
_entity.id
_entity.type
_entity.pdbx_description
1 polymer ?
#
loop_
_entity_poly.entity_id
_entity_poly.type
_entity_poly.pdbx_seq_one_letter_code
_entity_poly.pdbx_strand_id
1 'polypeptide(L)'
;MSLLRRRKAPEYEATQVTDPDEKKPETWKPKKRNKWSCVDSCCWFIGCICVVWWGLLFSYNMMPSSFPQYVTEVITGPMPDPPGVKLKKEGLEAKHPVVFVPGIVTGGLELWEGHHCADGLFRKRLWGGTFGEVYKRPLCWVEHMSLDNESGLDPPGVRVRPVTGLVAADYFAPGYFVWAVLIANLARIGYEEKNMYMAAYDWRLSFQNTEVRDQTLSRIKSNIELLVATNGGNKAVIIPHSMGVLYFLHFMKWVEAPAPMGGGGGPDWCAKHIKAVMNIGGPFLGVPKAISGLFSAEAKDIAVARAMAPGVLDKDLFRIQTLQHIMKMTRTWDSTMSMIPKGGDTIWGGLDWSPEEGYVPSRGKHNANKTENSDDTEDGNVESKAKHVHYGRMISFGKDVADADSSEIHRIDFRDAVKGNNIANNTCRDVWTEYHDMGISGITAVAEYKAYTAGDLLDLLNYVAPKLMQRGSAHFSYGVADDLDDPKYGHYKYWSNPLETR
;
A
#
# COMPACT_ATOMS: atom_id res chain seq x y z
N MET A 1 -14.38 79.43 -14.74
CA MET A 1 -14.62 79.78 -13.32
C MET A 1 -13.30 79.61 -12.57
N SER A 2 -12.52 80.69 -12.43
CA SER A 2 -12.33 81.45 -11.18
C SER A 2 -11.72 80.59 -10.07
N LEU A 3 -10.38 80.57 -9.94
CA LEU A 3 -9.55 81.37 -9.00
C LEU A 3 -9.71 80.90 -7.54
N LEU A 4 -8.65 80.48 -6.84
CA LEU A 4 -7.71 81.30 -6.04
C LEU A 4 -6.54 80.37 -5.63
N ARG A 5 -5.22 80.59 -5.85
CA ARG A 5 -4.28 81.73 -5.65
C ARG A 5 -4.25 82.20 -4.18
N ARG A 6 -3.18 81.99 -3.41
CA ARG A 6 -1.96 82.85 -3.25
C ARG A 6 -1.23 82.37 -1.97
N ARG A 7 0.06 82.59 -1.67
CA ARG A 7 1.19 83.45 -2.14
C ARG A 7 2.43 82.93 -1.35
N LYS A 8 3.61 82.65 -1.92
CA LYS A 8 4.71 83.54 -2.34
C LYS A 8 5.10 84.67 -1.37
N ALA A 9 6.36 84.68 -0.94
CA ALA A 9 7.24 85.86 -0.87
C ALA A 9 8.73 85.44 -0.97
N PRO A 10 9.63 86.29 -1.52
CA PRO A 10 10.82 85.86 -2.26
C PRO A 10 12.18 86.46 -1.80
N GLU A 11 13.24 85.93 -2.43
CA GLU A 11 14.50 86.55 -2.93
C GLU A 11 15.36 87.47 -2.04
N TYR A 12 16.68 87.19 -1.99
CA TYR A 12 17.77 88.00 -2.60
C TYR A 12 19.13 87.28 -2.37
N GLU A 13 19.89 86.95 -3.43
CA GLU A 13 21.13 87.62 -3.93
C GLU A 13 22.43 87.13 -3.24
N ALA A 14 23.64 87.06 -3.83
CA ALA A 14 24.16 87.48 -5.12
C ALA A 14 25.55 86.84 -5.42
N THR A 15 25.85 86.72 -6.72
CA THR A 15 27.12 86.99 -7.44
C THR A 15 28.37 86.06 -7.38
N GLN A 16 28.82 85.73 -8.61
CA GLN A 16 30.04 85.04 -9.05
C GLN A 16 31.31 85.93 -8.99
N VAL A 17 32.50 85.33 -8.83
CA VAL A 17 33.79 85.85 -9.36
C VAL A 17 34.71 84.67 -9.77
N THR A 18 35.52 84.95 -10.78
CA THR A 18 36.38 84.17 -11.72
C THR A 18 37.70 83.54 -11.20
N ASP A 19 38.13 82.52 -11.95
CA ASP A 19 39.41 81.72 -12.12
C ASP A 19 40.77 82.51 -12.03
N PRO A 20 41.99 81.90 -12.16
CA PRO A 20 42.58 80.57 -11.84
C PRO A 20 43.89 80.67 -10.99
N ASP A 21 44.37 79.59 -10.38
CA ASP A 21 45.82 79.22 -10.22
C ASP A 21 45.99 78.12 -9.15
N GLU A 22 46.50 76.93 -9.52
CA GLU A 22 46.93 75.94 -8.52
C GLU A 22 48.26 75.27 -8.91
N LYS A 23 49.30 75.49 -8.09
CA LYS A 23 50.52 74.67 -8.07
C LYS A 23 51.00 74.37 -6.63
N LYS A 24 50.83 73.08 -6.29
CA LYS A 24 51.73 72.17 -5.52
C LYS A 24 51.86 72.38 -3.99
N PRO A 25 52.32 71.35 -3.23
CA PRO A 25 52.08 69.89 -3.34
C PRO A 25 51.91 69.22 -1.95
N GLU A 26 50.99 68.25 -1.76
CA GLU A 26 51.04 67.40 -0.54
C GLU A 26 50.57 65.95 -0.71
N THR A 27 51.44 65.06 -0.23
CA THR A 27 51.23 63.80 0.50
C THR A 27 50.47 62.63 -0.13
N TRP A 28 51.23 61.57 -0.40
CA TRP A 28 50.76 60.24 -0.81
C TRP A 28 50.09 59.53 0.38
N LYS A 29 48.76 59.39 0.36
CA LYS A 29 47.98 58.58 1.32
C LYS A 29 47.70 57.18 0.72
N PRO A 30 47.86 56.09 1.48
CA PRO A 30 47.68 54.74 0.95
C PRO A 30 46.20 54.45 0.63
N LYS A 31 45.96 53.81 -0.53
CA LYS A 31 44.62 53.42 -1.01
C LYS A 31 43.90 52.55 0.02
N LYS A 32 42.71 52.98 0.46
CA LYS A 32 41.76 52.18 1.25
C LYS A 32 41.33 50.95 0.43
N ARG A 33 41.67 49.75 0.92
CA ARG A 33 41.01 48.50 0.51
C ARG A 33 39.53 48.58 0.87
N ASN A 34 38.64 48.42 -0.10
CA ASN A 34 37.21 48.25 0.15
C ASN A 34 37.01 47.05 1.08
N LYS A 35 36.50 47.30 2.29
CA LYS A 35 36.07 46.23 3.20
C LYS A 35 34.72 45.73 2.68
N TRP A 36 34.69 44.51 2.16
CA TRP A 36 33.44 43.78 1.92
C TRP A 36 32.63 43.74 3.21
N SER A 37 31.34 44.10 3.15
CA SER A 37 30.46 43.97 4.31
C SER A 37 30.11 42.48 4.50
N CYS A 38 29.79 42.09 5.74
CA CYS A 38 29.36 40.73 6.06
C CYS A 38 28.13 40.30 5.22
N VAL A 39 27.29 41.28 4.84
CA VAL A 39 26.10 41.09 4.00
C VAL A 39 26.51 40.76 2.56
N ASP A 40 27.50 41.45 2.00
CA ASP A 40 28.00 41.18 0.65
C ASP A 40 28.64 39.78 0.55
N SER A 41 29.36 39.37 1.60
CA SER A 41 29.93 38.02 1.70
C SER A 41 28.85 36.94 1.84
N CYS A 42 27.76 37.23 2.55
CA CYS A 42 26.65 36.30 2.72
C CYS A 42 25.85 36.13 1.42
N CYS A 43 25.53 37.24 0.73
CA CYS A 43 24.87 37.21 -0.57
C CYS A 43 25.74 36.52 -1.64
N TRP A 44 27.05 36.73 -1.62
CA TRP A 44 27.99 36.05 -2.52
C TRP A 44 28.04 34.54 -2.24
N PHE A 45 28.07 34.14 -0.96
CA PHE A 45 28.04 32.73 -0.58
C PHE A 45 26.73 32.04 -0.95
N ILE A 46 25.59 32.68 -0.73
CA ILE A 46 24.27 32.19 -1.17
C ILE A 46 24.23 32.09 -2.69
N GLY A 47 24.74 33.10 -3.41
CA GLY A 47 24.87 33.08 -4.86
C GLY A 47 25.73 31.91 -5.35
N CYS A 48 26.87 31.65 -4.73
CA CYS A 48 27.72 30.50 -5.03
C CYS A 48 27.01 29.17 -4.75
N ILE A 49 26.30 29.04 -3.64
CA ILE A 49 25.52 27.82 -3.34
C ILE A 49 24.45 27.62 -4.40
N CYS A 50 23.70 28.67 -4.77
CA CYS A 50 22.68 28.60 -5.82
C CYS A 50 23.29 28.19 -7.16
N VAL A 51 24.40 28.80 -7.59
CA VAL A 51 25.07 28.47 -8.86
C VAL A 51 25.62 27.04 -8.85
N VAL A 52 26.22 26.60 -7.74
CA VAL A 52 26.69 25.21 -7.59
C VAL A 52 25.51 24.24 -7.61
N TRP A 53 24.42 24.56 -6.92
CA TRP A 53 23.22 23.73 -6.88
C TRP A 53 22.57 23.62 -8.26
N TRP A 54 22.40 24.73 -8.97
CA TRP A 54 21.90 24.74 -10.35
C TRP A 54 22.85 24.04 -11.31
N GLY A 55 24.17 24.19 -11.13
CA GLY A 55 25.20 23.51 -11.91
C GLY A 55 25.17 21.99 -11.70
N LEU A 56 25.03 21.53 -10.46
CA LEU A 56 24.86 20.12 -10.11
C LEU A 56 23.54 19.57 -10.64
N LEU A 57 22.44 20.31 -10.52
CA LEU A 57 21.14 19.92 -11.06
C LEU A 57 21.19 19.83 -12.59
N PHE A 58 21.82 20.78 -13.26
CA PHE A 58 22.00 20.77 -14.70
C PHE A 58 22.88 19.60 -15.15
N SER A 59 23.97 19.35 -14.43
CA SER A 59 24.88 18.21 -14.69
C SER A 59 24.18 16.87 -14.45
N TYR A 60 23.34 16.77 -13.42
CA TYR A 60 22.51 15.60 -13.16
C TYR A 60 21.48 15.36 -14.29
N ASN A 61 20.82 16.42 -14.78
CA ASN A 61 19.87 16.30 -15.90
C ASN A 61 20.54 16.10 -17.27
N MET A 62 21.80 16.54 -17.43
CA MET A 62 22.61 16.31 -18.62
C MET A 62 23.30 14.93 -18.61
N MET A 63 23.34 14.27 -17.45
CA MET A 63 23.95 12.95 -17.33
C MET A 63 23.11 11.94 -18.13
N PRO A 64 23.70 11.23 -19.11
CA PRO A 64 23.00 10.17 -19.82
C PRO A 64 22.48 9.13 -18.83
N SER A 65 21.27 8.62 -19.06
CA SER A 65 20.69 7.53 -18.24
C SER A 65 21.54 6.27 -18.19
N SER A 66 22.51 6.12 -19.10
CA SER A 66 23.51 5.05 -19.15
C SER A 66 24.73 5.25 -18.26
N PHE A 67 25.01 6.46 -17.75
CA PHE A 67 26.22 6.74 -16.95
C PHE A 67 26.23 6.04 -15.58
N PRO A 68 25.12 5.99 -14.81
CA PRO A 68 25.06 5.20 -13.58
C PRO A 68 25.24 3.70 -13.84
N GLN A 69 24.70 3.20 -14.95
CA GLN A 69 24.86 1.80 -15.37
C GLN A 69 26.31 1.50 -15.74
N TYR A 70 26.98 2.40 -16.48
CA TYR A 70 28.40 2.28 -16.83
C TYR A 70 29.30 2.27 -15.60
N VAL A 71 29.10 3.21 -14.65
CA VAL A 71 29.89 3.24 -13.40
C VAL A 71 29.66 1.98 -12.56
N THR A 72 28.41 1.50 -12.49
CA THR A 72 28.09 0.26 -11.77
C THR A 72 28.72 -0.94 -12.45
N GLU A 73 28.64 -1.05 -13.78
CA GLU A 73 29.24 -2.13 -14.59
C GLU A 73 30.78 -2.16 -14.47
N VAL A 74 31.44 -1.00 -14.42
CA VAL A 74 32.88 -0.90 -14.18
C VAL A 74 33.26 -1.36 -12.76
N ILE A 75 32.38 -1.17 -11.77
CA ILE A 75 32.65 -1.53 -10.37
C ILE A 75 32.28 -3.00 -10.07
N THR A 76 31.18 -3.52 -10.62
CA THR A 76 30.61 -4.83 -10.27
C THR A 76 30.74 -5.89 -11.36
N GLY A 77 31.26 -5.53 -12.54
CA GLY A 77 31.23 -6.37 -13.73
C GLY A 77 29.91 -6.26 -14.52
N PRO A 78 29.81 -6.90 -15.70
CA PRO A 78 28.61 -6.88 -16.52
C PRO A 78 27.43 -7.43 -15.75
N MET A 79 26.35 -6.62 -15.66
CA MET A 79 25.12 -7.06 -15.03
C MET A 79 24.61 -8.31 -15.75
N PRO A 80 24.20 -9.37 -15.02
CA PRO A 80 23.61 -10.54 -15.66
C PRO A 80 22.41 -10.12 -16.51
N ASP A 81 22.26 -10.76 -17.67
CA ASP A 81 21.15 -10.50 -18.57
C ASP A 81 19.81 -10.54 -17.80
N PRO A 82 18.92 -9.56 -17.98
CA PRO A 82 17.56 -9.64 -17.47
C PRO A 82 16.90 -10.94 -17.95
N PRO A 83 16.01 -11.56 -17.15
CA PRO A 83 15.41 -12.86 -17.47
C PRO A 83 14.88 -12.97 -18.91
N GLY A 84 14.16 -11.95 -19.41
CA GLY A 84 13.63 -11.93 -20.77
C GLY A 84 14.69 -11.92 -21.86
N VAL A 85 15.87 -11.31 -21.62
CA VAL A 85 17.00 -11.35 -22.56
C VAL A 85 17.62 -12.75 -22.58
N LYS A 86 17.78 -13.37 -21.41
CA LYS A 86 18.27 -14.74 -21.30
C LYS A 86 17.34 -15.73 -22.01
N LEU A 87 16.04 -15.67 -21.76
CA LEU A 87 15.04 -16.53 -22.41
C LEU A 87 15.01 -16.32 -23.93
N LYS A 88 15.19 -15.08 -24.41
CA LYS A 88 15.31 -14.81 -25.85
C LYS A 88 16.56 -15.46 -26.45
N LYS A 89 17.71 -15.42 -25.75
CA LYS A 89 18.96 -16.09 -26.20
C LYS A 89 18.81 -17.62 -26.23
N GLU A 90 17.96 -18.18 -25.36
CA GLU A 90 17.57 -19.59 -25.36
C GLU A 90 16.55 -19.94 -26.46
N GLY A 91 16.07 -18.95 -27.24
CA GLY A 91 15.12 -19.15 -28.34
C GLY A 91 13.66 -19.27 -27.90
N LEU A 92 13.30 -18.83 -26.69
CA LEU A 92 11.90 -18.83 -26.24
C LEU A 92 11.12 -17.66 -26.85
N GLU A 93 9.87 -17.95 -27.22
CA GLU A 93 8.92 -17.01 -27.80
C GLU A 93 7.55 -17.10 -27.11
N ALA A 94 6.73 -16.06 -27.29
CA ALA A 94 5.36 -16.01 -26.77
C ALA A 94 4.48 -17.14 -27.34
N LYS A 95 3.72 -17.81 -26.46
CA LYS A 95 2.86 -18.94 -26.83
C LYS A 95 1.47 -18.88 -26.22
N HIS A 96 1.39 -18.77 -24.90
CA HIS A 96 0.14 -18.74 -24.15
C HIS A 96 -0.18 -17.30 -23.76
N PRO A 97 -1.42 -16.79 -23.94
CA PRO A 97 -1.73 -15.45 -23.48
C PRO A 97 -1.60 -15.37 -21.95
N VAL A 98 -1.18 -14.21 -21.44
CA VAL A 98 -0.89 -14.01 -20.01
C VAL A 98 -1.93 -13.09 -19.39
N VAL A 99 -2.47 -13.50 -18.24
CA VAL A 99 -3.44 -12.72 -17.47
C VAL A 99 -2.87 -12.41 -16.10
N PHE A 100 -2.69 -11.13 -15.79
CA PHE A 100 -2.22 -10.66 -14.50
C PHE A 100 -3.41 -10.35 -13.59
N VAL A 101 -3.37 -10.84 -12.35
CA VAL A 101 -4.40 -10.54 -11.35
C VAL A 101 -3.75 -9.83 -10.16
N PRO A 102 -3.93 -8.50 -10.03
CA PRO A 102 -3.30 -7.71 -8.98
C PRO A 102 -3.80 -8.08 -7.60
N GLY A 103 -3.00 -7.77 -6.58
CA GLY A 103 -3.38 -7.91 -5.17
C GLY A 103 -4.02 -6.64 -4.61
N ILE A 104 -4.29 -6.67 -3.31
CA ILE A 104 -4.80 -5.51 -2.57
C ILE A 104 -3.89 -4.29 -2.81
N VAL A 105 -4.48 -3.10 -2.93
CA VAL A 105 -3.79 -1.81 -3.12
C VAL A 105 -2.84 -1.71 -4.32
N THR A 106 -2.75 -2.69 -5.22
CA THR A 106 -1.75 -2.69 -6.32
C THR A 106 -2.31 -2.29 -7.68
N GLY A 107 -3.59 -1.92 -7.76
CA GLY A 107 -4.25 -1.40 -8.97
C GLY A 107 -4.74 0.03 -8.78
N GLY A 108 -4.56 0.88 -9.79
CA GLY A 108 -5.03 2.26 -9.76
C GLY A 108 -6.55 2.37 -9.65
N LEU A 109 -7.03 3.36 -8.88
CA LEU A 109 -8.45 3.70 -8.78
C LEU A 109 -8.66 5.16 -9.18
N GLU A 110 -9.66 5.43 -10.01
CA GLU A 110 -10.00 6.76 -10.52
C GLU A 110 -11.41 7.22 -10.12
N LEU A 111 -11.58 8.52 -9.95
CA LEU A 111 -12.85 9.13 -9.59
C LEU A 111 -13.74 9.35 -10.81
N TRP A 112 -15.01 8.95 -10.72
CA TRP A 112 -16.05 9.20 -11.73
C TRP A 112 -17.14 10.15 -11.25
N GLU A 113 -17.36 10.21 -9.95
CA GLU A 113 -18.32 11.11 -9.30
C GLU A 113 -17.87 11.32 -7.86
N GLY A 114 -17.98 12.54 -7.35
CA GLY A 114 -17.60 12.87 -6.00
C GLY A 114 -18.31 14.13 -5.52
N HIS A 115 -18.24 14.38 -4.23
CA HIS A 115 -18.80 15.57 -3.61
C HIS A 115 -18.00 16.82 -4.00
N HIS A 116 -18.51 18.01 -3.66
CA HIS A 116 -17.91 19.30 -4.00
C HIS A 116 -16.43 19.43 -3.57
N CYS A 117 -15.99 18.73 -2.52
CA CYS A 117 -14.58 18.72 -2.14
C CYS A 117 -13.65 18.07 -3.19
N ALA A 118 -14.20 17.25 -4.09
CA ALA A 118 -13.50 16.55 -5.16
C ALA A 118 -13.64 17.24 -6.53
N ASP A 119 -14.16 18.47 -6.57
CA ASP A 119 -14.28 19.24 -7.81
C ASP A 119 -12.93 19.37 -8.52
N GLY A 120 -12.96 19.10 -9.83
CA GLY A 120 -11.77 19.05 -10.70
C GLY A 120 -11.04 17.70 -10.74
N LEU A 121 -11.48 16.69 -9.98
CA LEU A 121 -10.84 15.37 -9.91
C LEU A 121 -11.49 14.30 -10.79
N PHE A 122 -12.44 14.65 -11.65
CA PHE A 122 -13.06 13.70 -12.60
C PHE A 122 -11.99 13.00 -13.45
N ARG A 123 -12.04 11.65 -13.45
CA ARG A 123 -11.09 10.73 -14.07
C ARG A 123 -9.63 10.91 -13.66
N LYS A 124 -9.39 11.49 -12.48
CA LYS A 124 -8.06 11.52 -11.86
C LYS A 124 -7.92 10.30 -10.95
N ARG A 125 -6.71 9.75 -10.90
CA ARG A 125 -6.36 8.64 -10.02
C ARG A 125 -6.36 9.13 -8.57
N LEU A 126 -7.31 8.63 -7.78
CA LEU A 126 -7.30 8.80 -6.31
C LEU A 126 -6.32 7.83 -5.66
N TRP A 127 -6.01 6.72 -6.32
CA TRP A 127 -5.04 5.72 -5.91
C TRP A 127 -4.16 5.34 -7.10
N GLY A 128 -2.84 5.28 -6.90
CA GLY A 128 -1.90 4.85 -7.95
C GLY A 128 -1.52 5.90 -9.00
N GLY A 129 -1.39 7.17 -8.60
CA GLY A 129 -1.01 8.29 -9.46
C GLY A 129 -0.07 9.26 -8.74
N THR A 130 0.05 10.50 -9.23
CA THR A 130 0.77 11.56 -8.51
C THR A 130 0.06 11.87 -7.20
N PHE A 131 0.64 11.41 -6.08
CA PHE A 131 0.11 11.52 -4.71
C PHE A 131 -0.28 12.95 -4.27
N GLY A 132 0.03 13.98 -5.06
CA GLY A 132 -0.21 15.39 -4.79
C GLY A 132 -1.64 15.74 -4.33
N GLU A 133 -2.67 15.05 -4.83
CA GLU A 133 -4.06 15.36 -4.45
C GLU A 133 -4.43 14.85 -3.04
N VAL A 134 -3.83 13.75 -2.58
CA VAL A 134 -4.00 13.23 -1.21
C VAL A 134 -3.53 14.26 -0.18
N TYR A 135 -2.39 14.91 -0.44
CA TYR A 135 -1.85 15.94 0.45
C TYR A 135 -2.69 17.21 0.48
N LYS A 136 -3.32 17.57 -0.66
CA LYS A 136 -4.12 18.79 -0.76
C LYS A 136 -5.45 18.65 -0.03
N ARG A 137 -6.07 17.46 -0.08
CA ARG A 137 -7.44 17.23 0.42
C ARG A 137 -7.59 15.89 1.14
N PRO A 138 -6.90 15.67 2.29
CA PRO A 138 -6.83 14.35 2.93
C PRO A 138 -8.19 13.82 3.41
N LEU A 139 -9.04 14.68 3.99
CA LEU A 139 -10.38 14.26 4.44
C LEU A 139 -11.31 13.91 3.27
N CYS A 140 -11.25 14.71 2.19
CA CYS A 140 -12.00 14.41 0.97
C CYS A 140 -11.55 13.08 0.35
N TRP A 141 -10.24 12.83 0.32
CA TRP A 141 -9.70 11.57 -0.16
C TRP A 141 -10.18 10.38 0.68
N VAL A 142 -10.12 10.48 2.01
CA VAL A 142 -10.62 9.45 2.93
C VAL A 142 -12.11 9.15 2.67
N GLU A 143 -12.93 10.19 2.53
CA GLU A 143 -14.36 10.06 2.25
C GLU A 143 -14.63 9.31 0.94
N HIS A 144 -13.92 9.67 -0.14
CA HIS A 144 -14.14 9.07 -1.46
C HIS A 144 -13.53 7.66 -1.59
N MET A 145 -12.51 7.35 -0.78
CA MET A 145 -11.88 6.03 -0.75
C MET A 145 -12.57 5.06 0.20
N SER A 146 -13.44 5.54 1.09
CA SER A 146 -14.27 4.70 1.95
C SER A 146 -15.38 4.02 1.13
N LEU A 147 -15.80 2.85 1.59
CA LEU A 147 -17.02 2.18 1.15
C LEU A 147 -18.15 2.47 2.14
N ASP A 148 -19.38 2.33 1.67
CA ASP A 148 -20.56 2.43 2.51
C ASP A 148 -20.58 1.32 3.56
N ASN A 149 -20.90 1.69 4.80
CA ASN A 149 -20.72 0.78 5.93
C ASN A 149 -21.80 -0.31 6.02
N GLU A 150 -22.91 -0.17 5.30
CA GLU A 150 -23.99 -1.17 5.26
C GLU A 150 -23.90 -2.06 4.03
N SER A 151 -23.76 -1.45 2.85
CA SER A 151 -23.75 -2.16 1.57
C SER A 151 -22.38 -2.69 1.13
N GLY A 152 -21.29 -2.09 1.60
CA GLY A 152 -19.93 -2.41 1.13
C GLY A 152 -19.68 -1.99 -0.32
N LEU A 153 -20.48 -1.06 -0.83
CA LEU A 153 -20.36 -0.46 -2.16
C LEU A 153 -19.89 0.99 -2.05
N ASP A 154 -19.92 1.75 -3.16
CA ASP A 154 -19.56 3.17 -3.09
C ASP A 154 -20.58 3.96 -2.24
N PRO A 155 -20.13 4.95 -1.45
CA PRO A 155 -21.03 5.85 -0.74
C PRO A 155 -21.93 6.67 -1.69
N PRO A 156 -23.10 7.16 -1.23
CA PRO A 156 -23.96 8.03 -2.02
C PRO A 156 -23.23 9.26 -2.59
N GLY A 157 -23.39 9.51 -3.89
CA GLY A 157 -22.75 10.62 -4.59
C GLY A 157 -21.23 10.45 -4.83
N VAL A 158 -20.71 9.24 -4.61
CA VAL A 158 -19.32 8.88 -4.91
C VAL A 158 -19.31 7.71 -5.90
N ARG A 159 -18.47 7.78 -6.93
CA ARG A 159 -18.16 6.65 -7.81
C ARG A 159 -16.66 6.59 -8.04
N VAL A 160 -16.05 5.50 -7.61
CA VAL A 160 -14.63 5.21 -7.84
C VAL A 160 -14.52 3.91 -8.64
N ARG A 161 -13.70 3.89 -9.69
CA ARG A 161 -13.58 2.75 -10.61
C ARG A 161 -12.13 2.31 -10.77
N PRO A 162 -11.89 1.01 -11.02
CA PRO A 162 -10.55 0.55 -11.34
C PRO A 162 -10.09 1.13 -12.67
N VAL A 163 -8.83 1.54 -12.72
CA VAL A 163 -8.16 1.90 -13.98
C VAL A 163 -8.04 0.64 -14.84
N THR A 164 -8.28 0.75 -16.14
CA THR A 164 -8.25 -0.37 -17.08
C THR A 164 -6.94 -0.48 -17.84
N GLY A 165 -6.62 -1.69 -18.32
CA GLY A 165 -5.43 -1.96 -19.15
C GLY A 165 -4.16 -2.22 -18.33
N LEU A 166 -3.04 -2.46 -19.03
CA LEU A 166 -1.75 -2.76 -18.37
C LEU A 166 -1.27 -1.61 -17.48
N VAL A 167 -1.64 -0.37 -17.82
CA VAL A 167 -1.35 0.86 -17.07
C VAL A 167 -2.00 0.94 -15.69
N ALA A 168 -2.89 -0.01 -15.38
CA ALA A 168 -3.55 -0.09 -14.09
C ALA A 168 -2.58 -0.43 -12.95
N ALA A 169 -1.51 -1.19 -13.25
CA ALA A 169 -0.62 -1.72 -12.22
C ALA A 169 0.89 -1.68 -12.56
N ASP A 170 1.28 -1.37 -13.79
CA ASP A 170 2.70 -1.34 -14.22
C ASP A 170 3.56 -0.32 -13.44
N TYR A 171 3.07 0.91 -13.28
CA TYR A 171 3.71 2.01 -12.55
C TYR A 171 2.78 2.56 -11.47
N PHE A 172 2.25 1.65 -10.65
CA PHE A 172 1.26 1.96 -9.64
C PHE A 172 1.75 2.98 -8.59
N ALA A 173 2.98 2.85 -8.09
CA ALA A 173 3.58 3.82 -7.16
C ALA A 173 5.12 3.85 -7.32
N PRO A 174 5.79 4.99 -7.03
CA PRO A 174 7.25 5.04 -7.00
C PRO A 174 7.80 3.96 -6.06
N GLY A 175 8.67 3.08 -6.57
CA GLY A 175 9.27 1.99 -5.80
C GLY A 175 8.54 0.65 -5.87
N TYR A 176 7.34 0.58 -6.48
CA TYR A 176 6.60 -0.68 -6.68
C TYR A 176 6.52 -1.03 -8.17
N PHE A 177 7.42 -1.90 -8.63
CA PHE A 177 7.63 -2.19 -10.06
C PHE A 177 7.34 -3.65 -10.46
N VAL A 178 6.65 -4.43 -9.61
CA VAL A 178 6.47 -5.88 -9.81
C VAL A 178 5.92 -6.19 -11.19
N TRP A 179 4.84 -5.50 -11.60
CA TRP A 179 4.21 -5.73 -12.89
C TRP A 179 5.00 -5.15 -14.06
N ALA A 180 5.53 -3.92 -13.97
CA ALA A 180 6.34 -3.34 -15.05
C ALA A 180 7.57 -4.19 -15.38
N VAL A 181 8.27 -4.73 -14.36
CA VAL A 181 9.44 -5.60 -14.57
C VAL A 181 9.02 -6.89 -15.28
N LEU A 182 7.93 -7.51 -14.85
CA LEU A 182 7.44 -8.74 -15.47
C LEU A 182 6.99 -8.51 -16.92
N ILE A 183 6.19 -7.47 -17.17
CA ILE A 183 5.72 -7.07 -18.50
C ILE A 183 6.90 -6.77 -19.43
N ALA A 184 7.89 -6.01 -18.96
CA ALA A 184 9.07 -5.69 -19.76
C ALA A 184 9.90 -6.93 -20.14
N ASN A 185 10.00 -7.92 -19.24
CA ASN A 185 10.70 -9.18 -19.54
C ASN A 185 9.90 -10.05 -20.52
N LEU A 186 8.58 -10.14 -20.39
CA LEU A 186 7.72 -10.84 -21.33
C LEU A 186 7.77 -10.20 -22.72
N ALA A 187 7.81 -8.87 -22.80
CA ALA A 187 7.95 -8.16 -24.08
C ALA A 187 9.24 -8.53 -24.84
N ARG A 188 10.32 -8.91 -24.13
CA ARG A 188 11.57 -9.35 -24.78
C ARG A 188 11.42 -10.63 -25.59
N ILE A 189 10.46 -11.48 -25.26
CA ILE A 189 10.17 -12.75 -25.95
C ILE A 189 8.90 -12.68 -26.82
N GLY A 190 8.42 -11.48 -27.16
CA GLY A 190 7.35 -11.29 -28.13
C GLY A 190 5.93 -11.15 -27.55
N TYR A 191 5.79 -10.95 -26.24
CA TYR A 191 4.50 -10.55 -25.66
C TYR A 191 4.20 -9.06 -25.92
N GLU A 192 2.93 -8.76 -26.14
CA GLU A 192 2.38 -7.43 -26.43
C GLU A 192 1.01 -7.29 -25.75
N GLU A 193 0.40 -6.11 -25.80
CA GLU A 193 -0.94 -5.90 -25.21
C GLU A 193 -2.01 -6.84 -25.78
N LYS A 194 -1.87 -7.28 -27.03
CA LYS A 194 -2.82 -8.22 -27.67
C LYS A 194 -2.84 -9.62 -27.04
N ASN A 195 -1.78 -10.01 -26.31
CA ASN A 195 -1.67 -11.32 -25.66
C ASN A 195 -1.35 -11.21 -24.15
N MET A 196 -1.53 -10.01 -23.58
CA MET A 196 -1.40 -9.73 -22.16
C MET A 196 -2.62 -8.97 -21.64
N TYR A 197 -3.20 -9.41 -20.54
CA TYR A 197 -4.36 -8.75 -19.93
C TYR A 197 -4.15 -8.52 -18.44
N MET A 198 -4.37 -7.29 -17.99
CA MET A 198 -4.46 -6.96 -16.57
C MET A 198 -5.92 -7.03 -16.13
N ALA A 199 -6.26 -8.03 -15.33
CA ALA A 199 -7.57 -8.20 -14.72
C ALA A 199 -7.76 -7.19 -13.58
N ALA A 200 -7.86 -5.90 -13.93
CA ALA A 200 -8.05 -4.83 -12.96
C ALA A 200 -9.44 -4.89 -12.32
N TYR A 201 -9.49 -4.78 -10.99
CA TYR A 201 -10.71 -4.77 -10.19
C TYR A 201 -10.58 -3.78 -9.05
N ASP A 202 -11.71 -3.36 -8.48
CA ASP A 202 -11.70 -2.57 -7.26
C ASP A 202 -11.38 -3.44 -6.06
N TRP A 203 -10.12 -3.43 -5.68
CA TRP A 203 -9.57 -4.22 -4.60
C TRP A 203 -10.07 -3.81 -3.22
N ARG A 204 -10.97 -2.82 -3.08
CA ARG A 204 -11.64 -2.50 -1.80
C ARG A 204 -12.85 -3.38 -1.55
N LEU A 205 -13.57 -3.76 -2.62
CA LEU A 205 -14.84 -4.49 -2.53
C LEU A 205 -14.65 -5.96 -2.15
N SER A 206 -15.69 -6.55 -1.56
CA SER A 206 -15.81 -8.02 -1.49
C SER A 206 -15.83 -8.62 -2.90
N PHE A 207 -15.36 -9.88 -3.03
CA PHE A 207 -15.15 -10.48 -4.35
C PHE A 207 -16.43 -10.63 -5.16
N GLN A 208 -17.55 -10.93 -4.52
CA GLN A 208 -18.84 -10.99 -5.20
C GLN A 208 -19.36 -9.58 -5.57
N ASN A 209 -19.08 -8.56 -4.75
CA ASN A 209 -19.52 -7.20 -5.03
C ASN A 209 -18.80 -6.58 -6.24
N THR A 210 -17.62 -7.06 -6.64
CA THR A 210 -16.99 -6.64 -7.90
C THR A 210 -17.83 -7.07 -9.12
N GLU A 211 -18.56 -8.18 -9.02
CA GLU A 211 -19.52 -8.61 -10.05
C GLU A 211 -20.80 -7.79 -9.95
N VAL A 212 -21.39 -7.67 -8.76
CA VAL A 212 -22.65 -6.91 -8.57
C VAL A 212 -22.51 -5.47 -9.05
N ARG A 213 -21.42 -4.77 -8.72
CA ARG A 213 -21.23 -3.36 -9.06
C ARG A 213 -20.74 -3.13 -10.49
N ASP A 214 -19.73 -3.88 -10.90
CA ASP A 214 -18.94 -3.56 -12.10
C ASP A 214 -18.97 -4.66 -13.17
N GLN A 215 -19.61 -5.80 -12.89
CA GLN A 215 -19.58 -7.01 -13.74
C GLN A 215 -18.14 -7.47 -13.99
N THR A 216 -17.27 -7.33 -12.98
CA THR A 216 -15.84 -7.56 -13.13
C THR A 216 -15.52 -9.02 -13.41
N LEU A 217 -16.17 -9.97 -12.74
CA LEU A 217 -15.92 -11.39 -12.94
C LEU A 217 -16.39 -11.80 -14.35
N SER A 218 -17.55 -11.30 -14.79
CA SER A 218 -18.05 -11.45 -16.16
C SER A 218 -17.08 -10.89 -17.20
N ARG A 219 -16.49 -9.71 -16.95
CA ARG A 219 -15.46 -9.13 -17.83
C ARG A 219 -14.19 -9.98 -17.88
N ILE A 220 -13.73 -10.51 -16.75
CA ILE A 220 -12.55 -11.39 -16.72
C ILE A 220 -12.83 -12.66 -17.54
N LYS A 221 -13.99 -13.29 -17.35
CA LYS A 221 -14.44 -14.44 -18.15
C LYS A 221 -14.36 -14.13 -19.65
N SER A 222 -15.05 -13.08 -20.10
CA SER A 222 -15.10 -12.72 -21.52
C SER A 222 -13.73 -12.37 -22.12
N ASN A 223 -12.86 -11.69 -21.36
CA ASN A 223 -11.52 -11.36 -21.82
C ASN A 223 -10.63 -12.60 -21.94
N ILE A 224 -10.73 -13.56 -21.00
CA ILE A 224 -9.99 -14.82 -21.09
C ILE A 224 -10.47 -15.64 -22.29
N GLU A 225 -11.79 -15.75 -22.50
CA GLU A 225 -12.36 -16.43 -23.67
C GLU A 225 -11.87 -15.81 -24.97
N LEU A 226 -11.88 -14.47 -25.06
CA LEU A 226 -11.39 -13.73 -26.21
C LEU A 226 -9.90 -13.97 -26.46
N LEU A 227 -9.07 -13.87 -25.41
CA LEU A 227 -7.62 -14.11 -25.52
C LEU A 227 -7.31 -15.53 -26.02
N VAL A 228 -8.01 -16.54 -25.51
CA VAL A 228 -7.82 -17.92 -25.95
C VAL A 228 -8.25 -18.08 -27.41
N ALA A 229 -9.39 -17.49 -27.79
CA ALA A 229 -9.91 -17.57 -29.15
C ALA A 229 -8.98 -16.89 -30.18
N THR A 230 -8.44 -15.71 -29.85
CA THR A 230 -7.58 -14.94 -30.75
C THR A 230 -6.12 -15.40 -30.75
N ASN A 231 -5.70 -16.17 -29.74
CA ASN A 231 -4.35 -16.75 -29.63
C ASN A 231 -4.32 -18.23 -30.08
N GLY A 232 -5.07 -18.55 -31.14
CA GLY A 232 -5.05 -19.87 -31.78
C GLY A 232 -5.55 -21.03 -30.90
N GLY A 233 -6.41 -20.75 -29.91
CA GLY A 233 -6.91 -21.75 -28.96
C GLY A 233 -5.94 -22.10 -27.84
N ASN A 234 -4.78 -21.44 -27.73
CA ASN A 234 -3.88 -21.65 -26.61
C ASN A 234 -4.50 -21.10 -25.32
N LYS A 235 -4.67 -21.99 -24.32
CA LYS A 235 -5.17 -21.65 -22.98
C LYS A 235 -4.30 -20.60 -22.30
N ALA A 236 -4.90 -19.75 -21.48
CA ALA A 236 -4.22 -18.64 -20.81
C ALA A 236 -3.40 -19.08 -19.60
N VAL A 237 -2.25 -18.45 -19.40
CA VAL A 237 -1.47 -18.54 -18.16
C VAL A 237 -1.86 -17.39 -17.24
N ILE A 238 -2.28 -17.71 -16.02
CA ILE A 238 -2.76 -16.73 -15.06
C ILE A 238 -1.64 -16.48 -14.03
N ILE A 239 -1.34 -15.22 -13.76
CA ILE A 239 -0.33 -14.79 -12.79
C ILE A 239 -1.02 -13.92 -11.73
N PRO A 240 -1.62 -14.54 -10.70
CA PRO A 240 -2.17 -13.82 -9.58
C PRO A 240 -1.11 -13.53 -8.52
N HIS A 241 -1.21 -12.36 -7.87
CA HIS A 241 -0.28 -11.93 -6.82
C HIS A 241 -1.01 -11.57 -5.53
N SER A 242 -0.48 -12.01 -4.38
CA SER A 242 -1.00 -11.69 -3.05
C SER A 242 -2.51 -11.98 -2.96
N MET A 243 -3.34 -11.04 -2.49
CA MET A 243 -4.81 -11.18 -2.43
C MET A 243 -5.45 -11.55 -3.78
N GLY A 244 -4.83 -11.20 -4.91
CA GLY A 244 -5.28 -11.56 -6.25
C GLY A 244 -5.34 -13.08 -6.45
N VAL A 245 -4.59 -13.86 -5.67
CA VAL A 245 -4.65 -15.33 -5.67
C VAL A 245 -5.98 -15.82 -5.08
N LEU A 246 -6.43 -15.23 -3.97
CA LEU A 246 -7.74 -15.55 -3.38
C LEU A 246 -8.88 -15.08 -4.28
N TYR A 247 -8.73 -13.90 -4.89
CA TYR A 247 -9.70 -13.38 -5.86
C TYR A 247 -9.82 -14.29 -7.09
N PHE A 248 -8.69 -14.81 -7.59
CA PHE A 248 -8.71 -15.73 -8.73
C PHE A 248 -9.23 -17.12 -8.33
N LEU A 249 -8.99 -17.59 -7.11
CA LEU A 249 -9.61 -18.80 -6.57
C LEU A 249 -11.14 -18.67 -6.56
N HIS A 250 -11.66 -17.54 -6.07
CA HIS A 250 -13.08 -17.20 -6.13
C HIS A 250 -13.59 -17.19 -7.57
N PHE A 251 -12.87 -16.53 -8.48
CA PHE A 251 -13.24 -16.46 -9.90
C PHE A 251 -13.36 -17.85 -10.54
N MET A 252 -12.41 -18.77 -10.29
CA MET A 252 -12.45 -20.12 -10.86
C MET A 252 -13.71 -20.88 -10.43
N LYS A 253 -14.15 -20.73 -9.18
CA LYS A 253 -15.42 -21.31 -8.72
C LYS A 253 -16.63 -20.58 -9.25
N TRP A 254 -16.60 -19.26 -9.23
CA TRP A 254 -17.67 -18.44 -9.74
C TRP A 254 -17.94 -18.74 -11.21
N VAL A 255 -16.91 -18.84 -12.06
CA VAL A 255 -17.10 -19.00 -13.51
C VAL A 255 -17.69 -20.35 -13.89
N GLU A 256 -17.39 -21.41 -13.14
CA GLU A 256 -17.93 -22.76 -13.37
C GLU A 256 -19.33 -22.94 -12.76
N ALA A 257 -19.65 -22.18 -11.70
CA ALA A 257 -20.94 -22.26 -11.03
C ALA A 257 -22.10 -21.77 -11.92
N PRO A 258 -23.31 -22.36 -11.79
CA PRO A 258 -24.48 -21.95 -12.56
C PRO A 258 -24.91 -20.50 -12.30
N ALA A 259 -25.42 -19.83 -13.34
CA ALA A 259 -26.12 -18.56 -13.20
C ALA A 259 -27.44 -18.74 -12.41
N PRO A 260 -27.90 -17.72 -11.66
CA PRO A 260 -27.39 -16.35 -11.59
C PRO A 260 -26.30 -16.11 -10.53
N MET A 261 -25.98 -17.10 -9.69
CA MET A 261 -24.98 -16.91 -8.62
C MET A 261 -23.54 -16.90 -9.16
N GLY A 262 -23.25 -17.84 -10.08
CA GLY A 262 -22.00 -17.95 -10.81
C GLY A 262 -22.08 -17.38 -12.22
N GLY A 263 -20.96 -17.52 -12.94
CA GLY A 263 -20.76 -17.02 -14.30
C GLY A 263 -21.29 -17.93 -15.41
N GLY A 264 -21.80 -19.13 -15.08
CA GLY A 264 -22.44 -20.02 -16.05
C GLY A 264 -21.53 -20.47 -17.20
N GLY A 265 -20.23 -20.60 -16.96
CA GLY A 265 -19.24 -21.12 -17.91
C GLY A 265 -19.29 -22.64 -18.08
N GLY A 266 -19.90 -23.34 -17.12
CA GLY A 266 -19.95 -24.80 -17.06
C GLY A 266 -18.74 -25.41 -16.33
N PRO A 267 -18.81 -26.68 -15.92
CA PRO A 267 -17.82 -27.33 -15.05
C PRO A 267 -16.43 -27.53 -15.69
N ASP A 268 -16.33 -27.42 -17.02
CA ASP A 268 -15.08 -27.58 -17.75
C ASP A 268 -14.49 -26.23 -18.19
N TRP A 269 -15.02 -25.10 -17.72
CA TRP A 269 -14.58 -23.79 -18.19
C TRP A 269 -13.10 -23.55 -17.87
N CYS A 270 -12.66 -23.80 -16.62
CA CYS A 270 -11.27 -23.63 -16.26
C CYS A 270 -10.38 -24.62 -17.04
N ALA A 271 -10.82 -25.87 -17.17
CA ALA A 271 -10.11 -26.88 -17.95
C ALA A 271 -9.96 -26.47 -19.42
N LYS A 272 -10.94 -25.79 -20.01
CA LYS A 272 -10.93 -25.34 -21.41
C LYS A 272 -10.07 -24.10 -21.63
N HIS A 273 -10.07 -23.15 -20.69
CA HIS A 273 -9.50 -21.82 -20.90
C HIS A 273 -8.19 -21.53 -20.14
N ILE A 274 -7.88 -22.27 -19.08
CA ILE A 274 -6.71 -22.03 -18.23
C ILE A 274 -5.65 -23.10 -18.49
N LYS A 275 -4.42 -22.67 -18.77
CA LYS A 275 -3.24 -23.54 -18.93
C LYS A 275 -2.60 -23.84 -17.59
N ALA A 276 -2.35 -22.80 -16.81
CA ALA A 276 -1.63 -22.84 -15.55
C ALA A 276 -1.92 -21.58 -14.74
N VAL A 277 -1.83 -21.69 -13.42
CA VAL A 277 -1.89 -20.57 -12.48
C VAL A 277 -0.54 -20.47 -11.77
N MET A 278 0.23 -19.42 -12.07
CA MET A 278 1.53 -19.13 -11.47
C MET A 278 1.35 -18.11 -10.35
N ASN A 279 0.97 -18.60 -9.17
CA ASN A 279 0.73 -17.73 -8.02
C ASN A 279 2.04 -17.08 -7.51
N ILE A 280 1.95 -15.83 -7.06
CA ILE A 280 3.05 -15.09 -6.44
C ILE A 280 2.62 -14.66 -5.03
N GLY A 281 3.07 -15.38 -4.01
CA GLY A 281 2.84 -15.04 -2.61
C GLY A 281 1.36 -15.08 -2.20
N GLY A 282 0.60 -16.09 -2.64
CA GLY A 282 -0.82 -16.23 -2.35
C GLY A 282 -1.12 -16.57 -0.89
N PRO A 283 -1.89 -15.75 -0.15
CA PRO A 283 -2.22 -15.98 1.26
C PRO A 283 -3.45 -16.91 1.39
N PHE A 284 -3.36 -18.14 0.89
CA PHE A 284 -4.46 -19.12 0.87
C PHE A 284 -5.14 -19.27 2.24
N LEU A 285 -4.32 -19.46 3.29
CA LEU A 285 -4.79 -19.64 4.66
C LEU A 285 -4.96 -18.30 5.41
N GLY A 286 -4.75 -17.16 4.76
CA GLY A 286 -4.71 -15.85 5.39
C GLY A 286 -3.31 -15.43 5.84
N VAL A 287 -3.20 -14.25 6.44
CA VAL A 287 -1.96 -13.69 6.98
C VAL A 287 -2.23 -12.97 8.32
N PRO A 288 -1.41 -13.19 9.37
CA PRO A 288 -1.58 -12.51 10.66
C PRO A 288 -1.59 -10.98 10.55
N LYS A 289 -0.83 -10.42 9.58
CA LYS A 289 -0.79 -8.98 9.29
C LYS A 289 -2.17 -8.39 8.92
N ALA A 290 -3.09 -9.17 8.38
CA ALA A 290 -4.44 -8.66 8.08
C ALA A 290 -5.17 -8.23 9.36
N ILE A 291 -4.92 -8.91 10.48
CA ILE A 291 -5.51 -8.62 11.79
C ILE A 291 -4.98 -7.30 12.34
N SER A 292 -3.67 -7.11 12.38
CA SER A 292 -3.09 -5.85 12.85
C SER A 292 -3.52 -4.65 11.99
N GLY A 293 -3.71 -4.89 10.68
CA GLY A 293 -4.28 -3.91 9.75
C GLY A 293 -5.72 -3.52 10.10
N LEU A 294 -6.58 -4.46 10.45
CA LEU A 294 -7.97 -4.20 10.85
C LEU A 294 -8.08 -3.51 12.22
N PHE A 295 -7.22 -3.87 13.19
CA PHE A 295 -7.30 -3.37 14.56
C PHE A 295 -6.64 -2.01 14.77
N SER A 296 -5.43 -1.85 14.25
CA SER A 296 -4.59 -0.69 14.59
C SER A 296 -4.21 0.14 13.35
N ALA A 297 -4.65 -0.28 12.15
CA ALA A 297 -4.04 0.13 10.88
C ALA A 297 -2.50 -0.04 10.91
N GLU A 298 -1.99 -0.88 11.82
CA GLU A 298 -0.57 -1.15 11.97
C GLU A 298 -0.19 -2.27 11.02
N ALA A 299 0.76 -1.98 10.14
CA ALA A 299 1.87 -2.90 9.84
C ALA A 299 2.54 -2.45 8.55
N LYS A 300 3.65 -1.71 8.64
CA LYS A 300 4.48 -1.32 7.49
C LYS A 300 3.80 -0.51 6.36
N ASP A 301 2.50 -0.57 6.13
CA ASP A 301 1.81 0.13 5.04
C ASP A 301 1.53 1.59 5.43
N ILE A 302 1.41 1.90 6.72
CA ILE A 302 1.59 3.27 7.24
C ILE A 302 3.06 3.69 7.15
N ALA A 303 4.04 2.78 7.23
CA ALA A 303 5.44 3.16 6.99
C ALA A 303 5.71 3.44 5.50
N VAL A 304 5.04 2.72 4.59
CA VAL A 304 5.00 3.02 3.15
C VAL A 304 4.23 4.30 2.89
N ALA A 305 3.08 4.53 3.53
CA ALA A 305 2.36 5.81 3.46
C ALA A 305 3.17 6.96 4.09
N ARG A 306 3.93 6.74 5.16
CA ARG A 306 4.89 7.71 5.73
C ARG A 306 6.07 7.95 4.80
N ALA A 307 6.57 6.92 4.12
CA ALA A 307 7.68 7.02 3.17
C ALA A 307 7.26 7.68 1.85
N MET A 308 6.03 7.43 1.40
CA MET A 308 5.42 8.01 0.21
C MET A 308 4.82 9.39 0.50
N ALA A 309 4.48 9.68 1.77
CA ALA A 309 3.83 10.90 2.25
C ALA A 309 4.25 11.37 3.65
N PRO A 310 5.50 11.86 3.81
CA PRO A 310 6.01 12.34 5.10
C PRO A 310 5.13 13.46 5.70
N GLY A 311 4.66 14.40 4.86
CA GLY A 311 3.87 15.56 5.32
C GLY A 311 2.44 15.29 5.81
N VAL A 312 1.88 14.09 5.63
CA VAL A 312 0.51 13.75 6.09
C VAL A 312 0.50 13.36 7.58
N LEU A 313 1.62 12.84 8.10
CA LEU A 313 1.71 12.32 9.46
C LEU A 313 2.69 13.12 10.36
N ASP A 314 3.48 14.04 9.79
CA ASP A 314 4.50 14.84 10.50
C ASP A 314 3.98 16.16 11.10
N LYS A 315 2.67 16.43 11.06
CA LYS A 315 2.08 17.56 11.81
C LYS A 315 1.55 17.06 13.14
N ASP A 316 2.31 17.29 14.21
CA ASP A 316 2.07 16.83 15.59
C ASP A 316 0.67 17.15 16.17
N LEU A 317 -0.10 18.06 15.56
CA LEU A 317 -1.46 18.39 15.99
C LEU A 317 -2.57 17.50 15.37
N PHE A 318 -2.28 16.74 14.31
CA PHE A 318 -3.29 16.02 13.49
C PHE A 318 -3.17 14.48 13.54
N ARG A 319 -2.27 13.96 14.38
CA ARG A 319 -1.82 12.56 14.37
C ARG A 319 -2.90 11.54 14.77
N ILE A 320 -3.73 11.87 15.77
CA ILE A 320 -4.75 10.94 16.31
C ILE A 320 -6.02 10.98 15.45
N GLN A 321 -6.51 12.18 15.11
CA GLN A 321 -7.74 12.33 14.31
C GLN A 321 -7.55 11.78 12.88
N THR A 322 -6.41 12.03 12.23
CA THR A 322 -6.15 11.48 10.89
C THR A 322 -6.04 9.95 10.91
N LEU A 323 -5.47 9.37 11.97
CA LEU A 323 -5.43 7.92 12.15
C LEU A 323 -6.83 7.33 12.31
N GLN A 324 -7.72 7.95 13.10
CA GLN A 324 -9.11 7.50 13.26
C GLN A 324 -9.87 7.49 11.92
N HIS A 325 -9.70 8.54 11.10
CA HIS A 325 -10.27 8.61 9.74
C HIS A 325 -9.74 7.49 8.84
N ILE A 326 -8.44 7.22 8.86
CA ILE A 326 -7.80 6.16 8.07
C ILE A 326 -8.26 4.78 8.54
N MET A 327 -8.35 4.55 9.85
CA MET A 327 -8.86 3.31 10.43
C MET A 327 -10.32 3.08 10.03
N LYS A 328 -11.17 4.11 10.08
CA LYS A 328 -12.55 4.03 9.61
C LYS A 328 -12.60 3.60 8.14
N MET A 329 -11.85 4.28 7.27
CA MET A 329 -11.82 3.96 5.84
C MET A 329 -11.30 2.56 5.55
N THR A 330 -10.15 2.17 6.10
CA THR A 330 -9.55 0.86 5.83
C THR A 330 -10.44 -0.30 6.27
N ARG A 331 -11.24 -0.12 7.31
CA ARG A 331 -12.28 -1.07 7.75
C ARG A 331 -13.47 -1.16 6.81
N THR A 332 -13.70 -0.18 5.96
CA THR A 332 -14.74 -0.32 4.93
C THR A 332 -14.28 -1.19 3.76
N TRP A 333 -12.97 -1.47 3.63
CA TRP A 333 -12.42 -2.28 2.54
C TRP A 333 -12.58 -3.78 2.81
N ASP A 334 -13.76 -4.30 2.48
CA ASP A 334 -14.18 -5.68 2.76
C ASP A 334 -13.24 -6.75 2.22
N SER A 335 -12.56 -6.50 1.10
CA SER A 335 -11.59 -7.45 0.54
C SER A 335 -10.50 -7.87 1.54
N THR A 336 -10.13 -6.99 2.48
CA THR A 336 -9.13 -7.27 3.52
C THR A 336 -9.53 -8.46 4.38
N MET A 337 -10.83 -8.67 4.56
CA MET A 337 -11.38 -9.77 5.33
C MET A 337 -11.15 -11.13 4.65
N SER A 338 -10.88 -11.18 3.34
CA SER A 338 -10.49 -12.43 2.67
C SER A 338 -9.16 -13.00 3.17
N MET A 339 -8.32 -12.17 3.79
CA MET A 339 -6.97 -12.50 4.22
C MET A 339 -6.85 -12.78 5.72
N ILE A 340 -7.96 -12.79 6.47
CA ILE A 340 -7.96 -13.24 7.87
C ILE A 340 -7.53 -14.73 7.92
N PRO A 341 -6.73 -15.14 8.94
CA PRO A 341 -6.37 -16.54 9.16
C PRO A 341 -7.58 -17.49 9.11
N LYS A 342 -7.45 -18.56 8.32
CA LYS A 342 -8.46 -19.59 8.10
C LYS A 342 -8.04 -20.90 8.76
N GLY A 343 -9.01 -21.67 9.24
CA GLY A 343 -8.82 -22.97 9.86
C GLY A 343 -8.49 -22.95 11.36
N GLY A 344 -8.53 -21.75 11.98
CA GLY A 344 -8.34 -21.59 13.42
C GLY A 344 -7.07 -22.24 13.96
N ASP A 345 -7.13 -22.71 15.20
CA ASP A 345 -5.98 -23.27 15.91
C ASP A 345 -5.47 -24.57 15.29
N THR A 346 -6.34 -25.30 14.57
CA THR A 346 -5.96 -26.52 13.83
C THR A 346 -4.86 -26.23 12.79
N ILE A 347 -4.92 -25.07 12.15
CA ILE A 347 -3.95 -24.67 11.12
C ILE A 347 -2.84 -23.81 11.71
N TRP A 348 -3.18 -22.86 12.58
CA TRP A 348 -2.27 -21.79 12.97
C TRP A 348 -1.60 -21.98 14.33
N GLY A 349 -1.98 -23.01 15.08
CA GLY A 349 -1.46 -23.23 16.41
C GLY A 349 -2.29 -22.64 17.53
N GLY A 350 -1.92 -23.03 18.76
CA GLY A 350 -2.51 -22.52 19.99
C GLY A 350 -1.58 -21.55 20.72
N LEU A 351 -1.76 -21.43 22.03
CA LEU A 351 -0.89 -20.57 22.86
C LEU A 351 0.56 -21.07 22.93
N ASP A 352 0.76 -22.39 22.85
CA ASP A 352 2.06 -23.03 23.13
C ASP A 352 2.64 -23.78 21.95
N TRP A 353 1.94 -23.79 20.82
CA TRP A 353 2.43 -24.46 19.63
C TRP A 353 2.06 -23.68 18.38
N SER A 354 2.88 -23.80 17.34
CA SER A 354 2.54 -23.35 15.99
C SER A 354 3.25 -24.17 14.93
N PRO A 355 2.78 -24.19 13.67
CA PRO A 355 3.47 -24.90 12.59
C PRO A 355 4.90 -24.42 12.35
N GLU A 356 5.22 -23.19 12.75
CA GLU A 356 6.52 -22.55 12.51
C GLU A 356 7.53 -22.79 13.64
N GLU A 357 7.12 -23.47 14.71
CA GLU A 357 8.04 -23.86 15.77
C GLU A 357 9.14 -24.80 15.26
N GLY A 358 10.38 -24.53 15.69
CA GLY A 358 11.56 -25.21 15.17
C GLY A 358 12.09 -24.64 13.85
N TYR A 359 11.40 -23.70 13.20
CA TYR A 359 11.94 -22.98 12.05
C TYR A 359 12.99 -21.96 12.49
N VAL A 360 14.26 -22.34 12.41
CA VAL A 360 15.38 -21.40 12.58
C VAL A 360 15.62 -20.73 11.23
N PRO A 361 15.46 -19.39 11.12
CA PRO A 361 15.79 -18.70 9.88
C PRO A 361 17.25 -18.96 9.57
N SER A 362 17.53 -19.68 8.48
CA SER A 362 18.90 -19.82 7.98
C SER A 362 19.43 -18.42 7.72
N ARG A 363 20.40 -17.95 8.52
CA ARG A 363 21.10 -16.68 8.28
C ARG A 363 21.60 -16.75 6.84
N GLY A 364 20.95 -16.02 5.94
CA GLY A 364 21.39 -15.93 4.56
C GLY A 364 22.86 -15.54 4.56
N LYS A 365 23.68 -16.23 3.75
CA LYS A 365 25.09 -15.90 3.51
C LYS A 365 25.18 -14.46 2.99
N HIS A 366 25.20 -13.49 3.91
CA HIS A 366 25.60 -12.14 3.61
C HIS A 366 27.12 -12.09 3.64
N ASN A 367 27.70 -12.01 2.45
CA ASN A 367 29.05 -11.55 2.13
C ASN A 367 30.21 -12.40 2.67
N ALA A 368 30.61 -13.38 1.86
CA ALA A 368 32.03 -13.72 1.72
C ALA A 368 32.76 -12.48 1.21
N ASN A 369 33.38 -11.73 2.14
CA ASN A 369 34.57 -10.89 1.97
C ASN A 369 34.70 -10.00 3.21
N LYS A 370 35.00 -10.63 4.35
CA LYS A 370 35.80 -9.98 5.39
C LYS A 370 36.94 -10.93 5.71
N THR A 371 38.12 -10.41 5.44
CA THR A 371 39.44 -10.96 5.66
C THR A 371 39.55 -11.55 7.06
N GLU A 372 40.19 -12.71 7.11
CA GLU A 372 40.64 -13.42 8.29
C GLU A 372 41.25 -12.47 9.32
N ASN A 373 40.83 -12.64 10.57
CA ASN A 373 41.77 -12.74 11.68
C ASN A 373 41.16 -13.68 12.72
N SER A 374 41.97 -14.69 13.01
CA SER A 374 41.82 -15.78 13.96
C SER A 374 41.52 -15.32 15.38
N ASP A 375 40.59 -16.01 16.04
CA ASP A 375 40.90 -16.78 17.24
C ASP A 375 39.75 -17.77 17.49
N ASP A 376 39.99 -19.02 17.11
CA ASP A 376 39.17 -20.15 17.50
C ASP A 376 39.36 -20.38 19.01
N THR A 377 38.29 -20.17 19.76
CA THR A 377 38.10 -20.90 21.01
C THR A 377 36.89 -21.80 20.81
N GLU A 378 37.18 -23.09 20.63
CA GLU A 378 36.23 -24.16 20.89
C GLU A 378 35.73 -23.98 22.33
N ASP A 379 34.49 -23.53 22.48
CA ASP A 379 33.74 -23.79 23.70
C ASP A 379 32.35 -24.28 23.31
N GLY A 380 32.03 -25.46 23.85
CA GLY A 380 30.88 -26.25 23.48
C GLY A 380 29.57 -25.57 23.84
N ASN A 381 28.54 -25.90 23.06
CA ASN A 381 27.15 -25.90 23.50
C ASN A 381 26.64 -24.58 24.11
N VAL A 382 26.73 -23.48 23.36
CA VAL A 382 25.83 -22.35 23.56
C VAL A 382 24.75 -22.42 22.50
N GLU A 383 23.71 -23.20 22.79
CA GLU A 383 22.37 -22.90 22.28
C GLU A 383 22.18 -21.40 22.47
N SER A 384 22.24 -20.63 21.37
CA SER A 384 21.84 -19.24 21.46
C SER A 384 20.43 -19.28 22.02
N LYS A 385 20.21 -18.70 23.20
CA LYS A 385 18.88 -18.41 23.77
C LYS A 385 18.15 -17.48 22.81
N ALA A 386 17.79 -17.98 21.63
CA ALA A 386 16.79 -17.38 20.80
C ALA A 386 15.54 -17.49 21.66
N LYS A 387 15.05 -16.34 22.15
CA LYS A 387 13.77 -16.28 22.86
C LYS A 387 12.77 -17.09 22.04
N HIS A 388 12.19 -18.12 22.66
CA HIS A 388 11.15 -18.91 22.03
C HIS A 388 9.99 -17.97 21.70
N VAL A 389 9.69 -17.79 20.42
CA VAL A 389 8.60 -16.91 19.98
C VAL A 389 7.36 -17.77 19.78
N HIS A 390 6.28 -17.45 20.50
CA HIS A 390 5.01 -18.16 20.37
C HIS A 390 4.21 -17.66 19.16
N TYR A 391 4.51 -18.18 17.97
CA TYR A 391 3.87 -17.71 16.72
C TYR A 391 2.37 -18.04 16.63
N GLY A 392 1.86 -18.99 17.41
CA GLY A 392 0.42 -19.29 17.49
C GLY A 392 -0.39 -18.21 18.22
N ARG A 393 0.28 -17.36 19.02
CA ARG A 393 -0.31 -16.17 19.64
C ARG A 393 -0.36 -15.02 18.63
N MET A 394 -1.48 -14.90 17.93
CA MET A 394 -1.72 -13.87 16.90
C MET A 394 -1.69 -12.46 17.47
N ILE A 395 -2.24 -12.26 18.68
CA ILE A 395 -2.20 -11.01 19.42
C ILE A 395 -1.82 -11.33 20.87
N SER A 396 -0.89 -10.56 21.43
CA SER A 396 -0.55 -10.59 22.86
C SER A 396 -0.55 -9.18 23.43
N PHE A 397 -1.34 -8.94 24.48
CA PHE A 397 -1.41 -7.68 25.20
C PHE A 397 -0.35 -7.64 26.29
N GLY A 398 0.84 -7.16 25.92
CA GLY A 398 1.99 -7.05 26.82
C GLY A 398 3.14 -7.96 26.40
N LYS A 399 4.37 -7.49 26.63
CA LYS A 399 5.58 -8.26 26.32
C LYS A 399 5.78 -9.41 27.29
N ASP A 400 5.39 -9.19 28.54
CA ASP A 400 5.27 -10.20 29.59
C ASP A 400 4.36 -11.35 29.13
N VAL A 401 3.16 -11.05 28.63
CA VAL A 401 2.25 -12.07 28.08
C VAL A 401 2.82 -12.76 26.84
N ALA A 402 3.47 -12.01 25.95
CA ALA A 402 4.05 -12.57 24.74
C ALA A 402 5.19 -13.58 25.04
N ASP A 403 5.97 -13.33 26.11
CA ASP A 403 7.11 -14.15 26.52
C ASP A 403 6.76 -15.22 27.60
N ALA A 404 5.59 -15.14 28.24
CA ALA A 404 5.18 -16.02 29.34
C ALA A 404 4.78 -17.43 28.89
N ASP A 405 4.90 -18.41 29.78
CA ASP A 405 4.32 -19.74 29.61
C ASP A 405 2.78 -19.66 29.67
N SER A 406 2.04 -20.49 28.91
CA SER A 406 0.57 -20.41 28.92
C SER A 406 -0.04 -20.66 30.29
N SER A 407 0.61 -21.44 31.16
CA SER A 407 0.13 -21.68 32.52
C SER A 407 0.08 -20.41 33.38
N GLU A 408 0.86 -19.38 33.02
CA GLU A 408 0.90 -18.08 33.68
C GLU A 408 -0.08 -17.07 33.04
N ILE A 409 -0.68 -17.41 31.89
CA ILE A 409 -1.59 -16.52 31.17
C ILE A 409 -3.04 -16.79 31.60
N HIS A 410 -3.52 -15.96 32.53
CA HIS A 410 -4.92 -15.96 32.91
C HIS A 410 -5.76 -15.17 31.90
N ARG A 411 -6.55 -15.88 31.08
CA ARG A 411 -7.50 -15.27 30.13
C ARG A 411 -8.88 -15.12 30.75
N ILE A 412 -9.36 -13.89 30.86
CA ILE A 412 -10.74 -13.61 31.28
C ILE A 412 -11.61 -13.47 30.02
N ASP A 413 -12.64 -14.32 29.88
CA ASP A 413 -13.49 -14.32 28.69
C ASP A 413 -14.22 -12.98 28.49
N PHE A 414 -14.17 -12.45 27.28
CA PHE A 414 -14.75 -11.17 26.88
C PHE A 414 -16.09 -11.32 26.14
N ARG A 415 -16.47 -12.52 25.69
CA ARG A 415 -17.61 -12.74 24.77
C ARG A 415 -18.93 -12.25 25.36
N ASP A 416 -19.12 -12.46 26.66
CA ASP A 416 -20.31 -12.01 27.41
C ASP A 416 -20.10 -10.68 28.15
N ALA A 417 -18.95 -10.02 27.97
CA ALA A 417 -18.64 -8.79 28.66
C ALA A 417 -19.53 -7.63 28.15
N VAL A 418 -20.07 -6.84 29.08
CA VAL A 418 -20.80 -5.63 28.73
C VAL A 418 -19.80 -4.58 28.24
N LYS A 419 -19.91 -4.20 26.97
CA LYS A 419 -19.02 -3.20 26.34
C LYS A 419 -18.96 -1.88 27.11
N GLY A 420 -20.04 -1.53 27.80
CA GLY A 420 -20.24 -0.23 28.41
C GLY A 420 -20.39 0.86 27.34
N ASN A 421 -20.77 2.07 27.75
CA ASN A 421 -20.91 3.19 26.85
C ASN A 421 -19.73 4.14 27.01
N ASN A 422 -19.25 4.68 25.90
CA ASN A 422 -18.27 5.76 25.93
C ASN A 422 -19.02 7.10 26.01
N ILE A 423 -18.76 7.91 27.04
CA ILE A 423 -19.33 9.25 27.16
C ILE A 423 -18.43 10.20 26.37
N ALA A 424 -18.65 10.30 25.06
CA ALA A 424 -17.96 11.28 24.26
C ALA A 424 -18.54 12.68 24.50
N ASN A 425 -17.66 13.66 24.71
CA ASN A 425 -18.03 15.06 24.79
C ASN A 425 -18.37 15.55 23.37
N ASN A 426 -19.64 15.85 23.08
CA ASN A 426 -20.16 16.28 21.76
C ASN A 426 -19.57 17.61 21.22
N THR A 427 -18.48 18.09 21.80
CA THR A 427 -17.85 19.39 21.51
C THR A 427 -16.68 19.28 20.52
N CYS A 428 -16.15 18.08 20.24
CA CYS A 428 -15.13 17.86 19.22
C CYS A 428 -15.69 17.12 18.00
N ARG A 429 -15.29 17.54 16.80
CA ARG A 429 -15.64 16.94 15.50
C ARG A 429 -14.96 15.56 15.33
N ASP A 430 -15.24 14.63 16.23
CA ASP A 430 -14.55 13.35 16.29
C ASP A 430 -15.21 12.31 15.36
N VAL A 431 -14.36 11.46 14.76
CA VAL A 431 -14.80 10.38 13.87
C VAL A 431 -15.31 9.24 14.72
N TRP A 432 -16.61 8.98 14.62
CA TRP A 432 -17.19 7.80 15.26
C TRP A 432 -16.82 6.53 14.48
N THR A 433 -16.19 5.59 15.18
CA THR A 433 -15.94 4.21 14.72
C THR A 433 -16.54 3.25 15.73
N GLU A 434 -16.72 1.98 15.38
CA GLU A 434 -17.30 0.97 16.29
C GLU A 434 -16.51 0.79 17.61
N TYR A 435 -15.23 1.15 17.63
CA TYR A 435 -14.45 1.22 18.88
C TYR A 435 -14.94 2.28 19.86
N HIS A 436 -15.49 3.38 19.34
CA HIS A 436 -16.01 4.47 20.17
C HIS A 436 -17.36 4.06 20.81
N ASP A 437 -18.02 3.02 20.29
CA ASP A 437 -19.18 2.39 20.95
C ASP A 437 -18.77 1.57 22.18
N MET A 438 -17.50 1.16 22.28
CA MET A 438 -16.98 0.45 23.45
C MET A 438 -16.53 1.44 24.53
N GLY A 439 -17.09 1.28 25.74
CA GLY A 439 -16.59 1.94 26.94
C GLY A 439 -15.33 1.28 27.50
N ILE A 440 -14.81 1.84 28.59
CA ILE A 440 -13.61 1.33 29.29
C ILE A 440 -13.78 -0.14 29.66
N SER A 441 -14.97 -0.56 30.12
CA SER A 441 -15.27 -1.95 30.47
C SER A 441 -15.03 -2.92 29.32
N GLY A 442 -15.47 -2.56 28.10
CA GLY A 442 -15.25 -3.40 26.92
C GLY A 442 -13.79 -3.46 26.49
N ILE A 443 -13.07 -2.34 26.59
CA ILE A 443 -11.62 -2.28 26.31
C ILE A 443 -10.86 -3.16 27.31
N THR A 444 -11.19 -3.04 28.60
CA THR A 444 -10.59 -3.87 29.66
C THR A 444 -10.89 -5.35 29.42
N ALA A 445 -12.12 -5.73 29.06
CA ALA A 445 -12.45 -7.12 28.75
C ALA A 445 -11.57 -7.70 27.63
N VAL A 446 -11.39 -6.96 26.53
CA VAL A 446 -10.52 -7.37 25.42
C VAL A 446 -9.06 -7.50 25.88
N ALA A 447 -8.56 -6.55 26.67
CA ALA A 447 -7.19 -6.58 27.17
C ALA A 447 -6.95 -7.71 28.19
N GLU A 448 -7.94 -8.03 29.02
CA GLU A 448 -7.85 -9.09 30.06
C GLU A 448 -7.98 -10.52 29.50
N TYR A 449 -8.33 -10.68 28.23
CA TYR A 449 -8.15 -11.96 27.54
C TYR A 449 -6.67 -12.28 27.26
N LYS A 450 -5.79 -11.26 27.34
CA LYS A 450 -4.32 -11.30 27.26
C LYS A 450 -3.75 -11.79 25.92
N ALA A 451 -4.08 -12.99 25.46
CA ALA A 451 -3.53 -13.60 24.26
C ALA A 451 -4.63 -14.26 23.39
N TYR A 452 -4.60 -13.96 22.10
CA TYR A 452 -5.57 -14.43 21.11
C TYR A 452 -4.88 -15.36 20.11
N THR A 453 -5.44 -16.55 19.92
CA THR A 453 -5.05 -17.48 18.85
C THR A 453 -5.87 -17.21 17.60
N ALA A 454 -5.60 -17.94 16.50
CA ALA A 454 -6.38 -17.80 15.28
C ALA A 454 -7.87 -18.12 15.46
N GLY A 455 -8.20 -19.08 16.33
CA GLY A 455 -9.57 -19.46 16.67
C GLY A 455 -10.33 -18.35 17.43
N ASP A 456 -9.64 -17.51 18.18
CA ASP A 456 -10.25 -16.42 18.95
C ASP A 456 -10.53 -15.15 18.11
N LEU A 457 -9.90 -15.01 16.94
CA LEU A 457 -9.89 -13.75 16.17
C LEU A 457 -11.26 -13.33 15.68
N LEU A 458 -12.10 -14.28 15.26
CA LEU A 458 -13.44 -13.97 14.74
C LEU A 458 -14.34 -13.48 15.86
N ASP A 459 -14.26 -14.08 17.05
CA ASP A 459 -15.01 -13.65 18.22
C ASP A 459 -14.56 -12.25 18.66
N LEU A 460 -13.24 -12.01 18.66
CA LEU A 460 -12.69 -10.69 18.96
C LEU A 460 -13.22 -9.64 17.97
N LEU A 461 -13.20 -9.93 16.66
CA LEU A 461 -13.71 -9.02 15.64
C LEU A 461 -15.22 -8.82 15.74
N ASN A 462 -16.00 -9.86 16.04
CA ASN A 462 -17.45 -9.74 16.25
C ASN A 462 -17.76 -8.85 17.46
N TYR A 463 -16.98 -8.99 18.53
CA TYR A 463 -17.10 -8.15 19.70
C TYR A 463 -16.68 -6.71 19.40
N VAL A 464 -15.60 -6.48 18.68
CA VAL A 464 -15.03 -5.14 18.51
C VAL A 464 -15.64 -4.35 17.33
N ALA A 465 -16.02 -5.03 16.25
CA ALA A 465 -16.48 -4.44 15.01
C ALA A 465 -17.61 -5.28 14.38
N PRO A 466 -18.79 -5.35 15.03
CA PRO A 466 -19.88 -6.21 14.58
C PRO A 466 -20.42 -5.85 13.19
N LYS A 467 -20.45 -4.57 12.77
CA LYS A 467 -20.92 -4.16 11.44
C LYS A 467 -19.93 -4.58 10.36
N LEU A 468 -18.64 -4.41 10.60
CA LEU A 468 -17.58 -4.98 9.75
C LEU A 468 -17.79 -6.48 9.57
N MET A 469 -17.98 -7.21 10.67
CA MET A 469 -18.16 -8.66 10.62
C MET A 469 -19.45 -9.09 9.95
N GLN A 470 -20.55 -8.37 10.15
CA GLN A 470 -21.81 -8.62 9.46
C GLN A 470 -21.63 -8.55 7.94
N ARG A 471 -20.90 -7.54 7.46
CA ARG A 471 -20.64 -7.33 6.04
C ARG A 471 -19.65 -8.36 5.49
N GLY A 472 -18.53 -8.57 6.16
CA GLY A 472 -17.51 -9.52 5.73
C GLY A 472 -17.97 -10.98 5.74
N SER A 473 -18.69 -11.39 6.79
CA SER A 473 -19.16 -12.79 6.94
C SER A 473 -20.24 -13.18 5.93
N ALA A 474 -20.87 -12.19 5.27
CA ALA A 474 -21.74 -12.43 4.13
C ALA A 474 -20.96 -12.90 2.88
N HIS A 475 -19.67 -12.53 2.78
CA HIS A 475 -18.85 -12.75 1.59
C HIS A 475 -17.66 -13.69 1.80
N PHE A 476 -17.24 -13.92 3.05
CA PHE A 476 -16.04 -14.69 3.35
C PHE A 476 -16.31 -15.73 4.44
N SER A 477 -15.44 -16.73 4.45
CA SER A 477 -15.47 -17.85 5.37
C SER A 477 -14.03 -18.18 5.81
N TYR A 478 -13.94 -18.79 6.99
CA TYR A 478 -12.70 -18.94 7.76
C TYR A 478 -12.56 -20.32 8.38
N GLY A 479 -13.53 -21.20 8.14
CA GLY A 479 -13.58 -22.52 8.77
C GLY A 479 -12.75 -23.55 8.02
N VAL A 480 -13.00 -24.80 8.41
CA VAL A 480 -12.58 -26.02 7.71
C VAL A 480 -13.83 -26.82 7.43
N ALA A 481 -13.96 -27.36 6.22
CA ALA A 481 -15.08 -28.22 5.91
C ALA A 481 -14.94 -29.60 6.57
N ASP A 482 -15.97 -30.01 7.32
CA ASP A 482 -16.09 -31.39 7.79
C ASP A 482 -16.39 -32.34 6.63
N ASP A 483 -17.22 -31.89 5.69
CA ASP A 483 -17.61 -32.60 4.47
C ASP A 483 -17.73 -31.62 3.30
N LEU A 484 -16.80 -31.70 2.35
CA LEU A 484 -16.78 -30.83 1.16
C LEU A 484 -17.96 -31.06 0.20
N ASP A 485 -18.69 -32.17 0.34
CA ASP A 485 -19.88 -32.45 -0.45
C ASP A 485 -21.16 -31.78 0.12
N ASP A 486 -21.08 -31.11 1.27
CA ASP A 486 -22.19 -30.32 1.82
C ASP A 486 -22.62 -29.20 0.84
N PRO A 487 -23.91 -29.16 0.42
CA PRO A 487 -24.42 -28.18 -0.52
C PRO A 487 -24.18 -26.71 -0.14
N LYS A 488 -23.97 -26.40 1.15
CA LYS A 488 -23.67 -25.03 1.60
C LYS A 488 -22.41 -24.46 0.96
N TYR A 489 -21.41 -25.32 0.66
CA TYR A 489 -20.15 -24.91 0.01
C TYR A 489 -20.34 -24.52 -1.47
N GLY A 490 -21.54 -24.75 -2.02
CA GLY A 490 -21.98 -24.17 -3.28
C GLY A 490 -22.24 -22.66 -3.24
N HIS A 491 -22.19 -22.01 -2.07
CA HIS A 491 -22.37 -20.56 -1.96
C HIS A 491 -21.05 -19.79 -2.11
N TYR A 492 -21.08 -18.62 -2.78
CA TYR A 492 -19.88 -17.84 -3.10
C TYR A 492 -19.02 -17.42 -1.92
N LYS A 493 -19.59 -17.36 -0.71
CA LYS A 493 -18.86 -17.03 0.52
C LYS A 493 -17.73 -18.01 0.86
N TYR A 494 -17.79 -19.22 0.31
CA TYR A 494 -16.82 -20.29 0.55
C TYR A 494 -15.75 -20.37 -0.55
N TRP A 495 -15.98 -19.75 -1.70
CA TRP A 495 -15.16 -19.97 -2.89
C TRP A 495 -13.76 -19.38 -2.83
N SER A 496 -13.48 -18.47 -1.90
CA SER A 496 -12.13 -17.98 -1.62
C SER A 496 -11.43 -18.68 -0.45
N ASN A 497 -12.09 -19.63 0.22
CA ASN A 497 -11.50 -20.43 1.29
C ASN A 497 -11.09 -21.81 0.74
N PRO A 498 -9.79 -22.10 0.56
CA PRO A 498 -9.34 -23.40 0.07
C PRO A 498 -9.66 -24.57 1.02
N LEU A 499 -10.01 -24.30 2.28
CA LEU A 499 -10.41 -25.33 3.26
C LEU A 499 -11.90 -25.65 3.22
N GLU A 500 -12.70 -24.88 2.45
CA GLU A 500 -14.16 -24.99 2.35
C GLU A 500 -14.63 -24.97 0.89
N THR A 501 -13.73 -25.22 -0.06
CA THR A 501 -14.04 -25.26 -1.49
C THR A 501 -13.34 -26.43 -2.16
N ARG A 502 -14.03 -27.10 -3.09
CA ARG A 502 -13.57 -28.33 -3.75
C ARG A 502 -12.47 -28.09 -4.78
#